data_AF-A0A1H9QDP0-F1
#
_entry.id   AF-A0A1H9QDP0-F1
#
_cell.length_a   1.000
_cell.length_b   1.000
_cell.length_c   1.000
_cell.angle_alpha   90.00
_cell.angle_beta   90.00
_cell.angle_gamma   90.00
#
_symmetry.space_group_name_H-M   'P 1'
#
loop_
_entity.id
_entity.type
_entity.pdbx_description
1 polymer ?
#
loop_
_entity_poly.entity_id
_entity_poly.type
_entity_poly.pdbx_seq_one_letter_code
_entity_poly.pdbx_strand_id
1 'polypeptide(L)'
;MATALSLHPFLEQRLSFTAHRLVQRQAPAPADSPQRAYAGNMRTRDRHGRGLRGPLALPNPLTTRPVAVPQQPRGLAYFLLCVQDAVSEVATHCPDVIDEIDIGVDEVPDARTLWNDIGEYDAVPLAAAVEAVGEQHPRVVIYRRPLERRAADREDLHELVHETLVDQLVALTGRSVDEIDPDQGED
;
A
#
# COMPACT_ATOMS: atom_id res chain seq x y z
N MET A 1 -39.98 28.24 -0.83
CA MET A 1 -40.58 26.96 -0.39
C MET A 1 -40.02 25.86 -1.28
N ALA A 2 -39.24 24.97 -0.67
CA ALA A 2 -38.74 23.66 -1.10
C ALA A 2 -38.56 23.38 -2.61
N THR A 3 -37.35 23.57 -3.11
CA THR A 3 -36.86 22.91 -4.33
C THR A 3 -36.34 21.52 -3.93
N ALA A 4 -37.06 20.48 -4.34
CA ALA A 4 -36.66 19.09 -4.17
C ALA A 4 -35.48 18.78 -5.11
N LEU A 5 -34.28 18.68 -4.55
CA LEU A 5 -33.13 18.07 -5.22
C LEU A 5 -33.31 16.55 -5.13
N SER A 6 -33.60 15.95 -6.28
CA SER A 6 -33.58 14.50 -6.47
C SER A 6 -32.17 13.99 -6.16
N LEU A 7 -32.06 13.17 -5.12
CA LEU A 7 -30.94 12.27 -4.92
C LEU A 7 -30.76 11.45 -6.19
N HIS A 8 -29.63 11.62 -6.87
CA HIS A 8 -29.15 10.67 -7.86
C HIS A 8 -28.44 9.53 -7.14
N PRO A 9 -28.94 8.28 -7.20
CA PRO A 9 -28.25 7.10 -6.72
C PRO A 9 -27.40 6.55 -7.88
N PHE A 10 -26.09 6.87 -7.92
CA PHE A 10 -25.21 6.30 -8.96
C PHE A 10 -23.74 6.18 -8.54
N LEU A 11 -23.46 5.89 -7.26
CA LEU A 11 -22.12 5.59 -6.75
C LEU A 11 -21.90 4.11 -6.38
N GLU A 12 -22.87 3.25 -6.66
CA GLU A 12 -22.70 1.80 -6.56
C GLU A 12 -22.36 1.25 -7.95
N GLN A 13 -21.09 0.88 -8.14
CA GLN A 13 -20.53 0.00 -9.19
C GLN A 13 -19.34 0.58 -9.98
N ARG A 14 -18.33 1.19 -9.35
CA ARG A 14 -16.94 1.18 -9.88
C ARG A 14 -15.84 1.07 -8.82
N LEU A 15 -16.15 0.54 -7.63
CA LEU A 15 -15.13 -0.03 -6.73
C LEU A 15 -14.68 -1.40 -7.24
N SER A 16 -14.33 -1.46 -8.53
CA SER A 16 -13.58 -2.56 -9.11
C SER A 16 -12.14 -2.37 -8.70
N PHE A 17 -11.87 -2.85 -7.49
CA PHE A 17 -10.59 -3.33 -7.01
C PHE A 17 -9.84 -4.02 -8.18
N THR A 18 -9.07 -3.24 -8.95
CA THR A 18 -8.25 -3.78 -10.04
C THR A 18 -6.88 -4.07 -9.46
N ALA A 19 -6.88 -5.01 -8.51
CA ALA A 19 -5.74 -5.89 -8.34
C ALA A 19 -5.54 -6.61 -9.69
N HIS A 20 -4.33 -6.50 -10.24
CA HIS A 20 -3.85 -7.03 -11.53
C HIS A 20 -3.92 -6.09 -12.74
N ARG A 21 -2.85 -5.30 -12.89
CA ARG A 21 -2.09 -5.27 -14.14
C ARG A 21 -0.59 -5.44 -13.91
N LEU A 22 -0.24 -6.64 -13.42
CA LEU A 22 1.09 -7.21 -13.62
C LEU A 22 1.27 -7.48 -15.13
N VAL A 23 2.08 -6.68 -15.82
CA VAL A 23 2.68 -7.11 -17.09
C VAL A 23 4.13 -7.48 -16.81
N GLN A 24 4.30 -8.75 -16.46
CA GLN A 24 5.50 -9.50 -16.82
C GLN A 24 5.53 -9.61 -18.35
N ARG A 25 6.57 -9.11 -19.00
CA ARG A 25 7.04 -9.65 -20.27
C ARG A 25 8.34 -10.38 -20.01
N GLN A 26 8.25 -11.71 -19.98
CA GLN A 26 9.39 -12.62 -19.92
C GLN A 26 9.64 -13.21 -21.32
N ALA A 27 10.91 -13.23 -21.74
CA ALA A 27 11.45 -14.05 -22.84
C ALA A 27 12.38 -15.14 -22.23
N PRO A 28 12.66 -16.25 -22.93
CA PRO A 28 12.62 -17.60 -22.33
C PRO A 28 13.89 -18.03 -21.58
N ALA A 29 13.66 -18.95 -20.63
CA ALA A 29 14.61 -19.54 -19.69
C ALA A 29 15.74 -20.37 -20.32
N PRO A 30 16.85 -20.57 -19.58
CA PRO A 30 17.49 -21.87 -19.47
C PRO A 30 17.02 -22.62 -18.22
N ALA A 31 16.99 -23.95 -18.37
CA ALA A 31 16.40 -24.93 -17.48
C ALA A 31 17.09 -25.07 -16.10
N ASP A 32 16.31 -25.67 -15.19
CA ASP A 32 16.65 -26.25 -13.89
C ASP A 32 17.07 -25.31 -12.76
N SER A 33 16.08 -24.92 -11.95
CA SER A 33 16.27 -24.58 -10.54
C SER A 33 15.02 -24.94 -9.74
N PRO A 34 15.07 -25.85 -8.76
CA PRO A 34 13.91 -26.24 -7.96
C PRO A 34 13.67 -25.19 -6.86
N GLN A 35 13.10 -24.03 -7.20
CA GLN A 35 12.61 -23.06 -6.22
C GLN A 35 11.17 -23.40 -5.82
N ARG A 36 10.98 -24.58 -5.20
CA ARG A 36 9.74 -24.94 -4.52
C ARG A 36 10.01 -24.97 -3.02
N ALA A 37 9.23 -24.18 -2.28
CA ALA A 37 8.99 -24.26 -0.84
C ALA A 37 10.09 -23.75 0.11
N TYR A 38 10.26 -22.42 0.20
CA TYR A 38 10.75 -21.77 1.43
C TYR A 38 9.87 -20.59 1.87
N ALA A 39 8.56 -20.62 1.62
CA ALA A 39 7.62 -19.90 2.48
C ALA A 39 7.33 -20.80 3.70
N GLY A 40 8.38 -21.03 4.49
CA GLY A 40 8.24 -21.67 5.78
C GLY A 40 7.39 -20.76 6.65
N ASN A 41 6.09 -21.07 6.74
CA ASN A 41 5.25 -20.61 7.82
C ASN A 41 6.00 -20.93 9.12
N MET A 42 6.73 -19.96 9.68
CA MET A 42 7.33 -20.08 11.01
C MET A 42 6.16 -20.07 11.99
N ARG A 43 5.50 -21.22 12.09
CA ARG A 43 4.78 -21.63 13.28
C ARG A 43 5.84 -21.58 14.36
N THR A 44 5.86 -20.50 15.15
CA THR A 44 6.70 -20.41 16.34
C THR A 44 6.50 -21.71 17.10
N ARG A 45 7.51 -22.58 17.06
CA ARG A 45 7.46 -23.86 17.78
C ARG A 45 7.37 -23.46 19.23
N ASP A 46 6.28 -23.84 19.87
CA ASP A 46 6.13 -23.73 21.30
C ASP A 46 7.11 -24.70 21.99
N ARG A 47 8.37 -24.29 22.11
CA ARG A 47 9.46 -25.10 22.69
C ARG A 47 9.32 -25.25 24.20
N HIS A 48 8.58 -24.36 24.84
CA HIS A 48 8.43 -24.33 26.29
C HIS A 48 7.11 -24.94 26.76
N GLY A 49 6.32 -25.50 25.82
CA GLY A 49 5.02 -26.06 26.12
C GLY A 49 4.07 -25.04 26.73
N ARG A 50 4.18 -23.73 26.42
CA ARG A 50 3.33 -22.63 26.91
C ARG A 50 2.33 -22.13 25.87
N GLY A 51 2.09 -22.92 24.83
CA GLY A 51 1.20 -22.61 23.73
C GLY A 51 -0.26 -22.56 24.19
N LEU A 52 -1.09 -21.99 23.30
CA LEU A 52 -2.52 -21.77 23.47
C LEU A 52 -3.20 -22.87 24.29
N ARG A 53 -3.65 -22.48 25.49
CA ARG A 53 -4.37 -23.35 26.42
C ARG A 53 -5.87 -23.18 26.19
N GLY A 54 -6.43 -24.05 25.36
CA GLY A 54 -7.85 -24.02 25.02
C GLY A 54 -8.22 -23.01 23.94
N PRO A 55 -9.51 -22.96 23.55
CA PRO A 55 -9.99 -22.08 22.48
C PRO A 55 -9.91 -20.61 22.89
N LEU A 56 -9.40 -19.75 22.01
CA LEU A 56 -9.29 -18.29 22.24
C LEU A 56 -10.65 -17.60 22.44
N ALA A 57 -11.71 -18.18 21.89
CA ALA A 57 -13.06 -17.69 22.05
C ALA A 57 -14.02 -18.87 22.15
N LEU A 58 -15.01 -18.73 23.02
CA LEU A 58 -16.12 -19.68 23.11
C LEU A 58 -17.04 -19.54 21.88
N PRO A 59 -17.80 -20.60 21.52
CA PRO A 59 -18.82 -20.52 20.50
C PRO A 59 -19.84 -19.44 20.84
N ASN A 60 -20.19 -18.62 19.85
CA ASN A 60 -21.28 -17.65 19.97
C ASN A 60 -22.60 -18.42 20.19
N PRO A 61 -23.39 -18.11 21.24
CA PRO A 61 -24.61 -18.85 21.57
C PRO A 61 -25.70 -18.76 20.49
N LEU A 62 -25.68 -17.71 19.66
CA LEU A 62 -26.68 -17.49 18.59
C LEU A 62 -26.29 -18.14 17.26
N THR A 63 -25.00 -18.30 16.99
CA THR A 63 -24.51 -18.76 15.68
C THR A 63 -23.71 -20.07 15.75
N THR A 64 -23.45 -20.59 16.96
CA THR A 64 -22.66 -21.82 17.26
C THR A 64 -21.23 -21.83 16.73
N ARG A 65 -20.78 -20.74 16.09
CA ARG A 65 -19.43 -20.55 15.57
C ARG A 65 -18.56 -19.83 16.59
N PRO A 66 -17.26 -20.14 16.71
CA PRO A 66 -16.34 -19.35 17.52
C PRO A 66 -16.38 -17.87 17.10
N VAL A 67 -16.39 -16.98 18.09
CA VAL A 67 -16.28 -15.54 17.81
C VAL A 67 -14.91 -15.28 17.19
N ALA A 68 -14.88 -14.63 16.02
CA ALA A 68 -13.62 -14.20 15.42
C ALA A 68 -12.99 -13.15 16.34
N VAL A 69 -11.78 -13.41 16.83
CA VAL A 69 -11.03 -12.43 17.61
C VAL A 69 -10.42 -11.44 16.62
N PRO A 70 -10.83 -10.16 16.61
CA PRO A 70 -10.23 -9.18 15.72
C PRO A 70 -8.73 -9.13 15.99
N GLN A 71 -7.94 -9.43 14.95
CA GLN A 71 -6.49 -9.29 15.00
C GLN A 71 -6.14 -7.94 14.40
N GLN A 72 -5.30 -7.18 15.10
CA GLN A 72 -4.75 -5.97 14.53
C GLN A 72 -3.90 -6.33 13.30
N PRO A 73 -4.06 -5.66 12.15
CA PRO A 73 -3.26 -5.90 10.97
C PRO A 73 -1.78 -5.61 11.24
N ARG A 74 -0.90 -6.43 10.66
CA ARG A 74 0.56 -6.38 10.88
C ARG A 74 1.32 -6.53 9.57
N GLY A 75 2.53 -5.96 9.54
CA GLY A 75 3.41 -5.97 8.38
C GLY A 75 2.69 -5.43 7.15
N LEU A 76 2.72 -6.20 6.05
CA LEU A 76 2.09 -5.83 4.78
C LEU A 76 0.62 -5.40 4.93
N ALA A 77 -0.17 -6.11 5.74
CA ALA A 77 -1.60 -5.83 5.84
C ALA A 77 -1.88 -4.47 6.46
N TYR A 78 -1.03 -4.03 7.41
CA TYR A 78 -1.16 -2.69 7.97
C TYR A 78 -0.65 -1.63 6.99
N PHE A 79 0.48 -1.89 6.35
CA PHE A 79 1.05 -0.98 5.37
C PHE A 79 0.08 -0.69 4.21
N LEU A 80 -0.62 -1.71 3.70
CA LEU A 80 -1.64 -1.51 2.68
C LEU A 80 -2.82 -0.67 3.15
N LEU A 81 -3.15 -0.70 4.45
CA LEU A 81 -4.16 0.20 5.01
C LEU A 81 -3.64 1.64 5.03
N CYS A 82 -2.40 1.87 5.45
CA CYS A 82 -1.79 3.22 5.38
C CYS A 82 -1.82 3.78 3.95
N VAL A 83 -1.43 2.98 2.95
CA VAL A 83 -1.48 3.40 1.54
C VAL A 83 -2.92 3.66 1.09
N GLN A 84 -3.87 2.80 1.50
CA GLN A 84 -5.28 2.98 1.15
C GLN A 84 -5.87 4.25 1.77
N ASP A 85 -5.56 4.51 3.03
CA ASP A 85 -6.02 5.70 3.76
C ASP A 85 -5.45 6.96 3.10
N ALA A 86 -4.14 6.98 2.83
CA ALA A 86 -3.45 8.07 2.12
C ALA A 86 -4.07 8.35 0.73
N VAL A 87 -4.35 7.30 -0.05
CA VAL A 87 -5.02 7.46 -1.36
C VAL A 87 -6.44 8.00 -1.22
N SER A 88 -7.17 7.57 -0.18
CA SER A 88 -8.55 8.00 0.05
C SER A 88 -8.62 9.48 0.47
N GLU A 89 -7.64 9.93 1.23
CA GLU A 89 -7.47 11.32 1.65
C GLU A 89 -7.18 12.21 0.44
N VAL A 90 -6.15 11.89 -0.34
CA VAL A 90 -5.83 12.63 -1.57
C VAL A 90 -7.00 12.60 -2.56
N ALA A 91 -7.71 11.48 -2.71
CA ALA A 91 -8.87 11.38 -3.60
C ALA A 91 -10.05 12.29 -3.18
N THR A 92 -10.09 12.73 -1.92
CA THR A 92 -11.10 13.70 -1.44
C THR A 92 -10.87 15.09 -2.03
N HIS A 93 -9.60 15.46 -2.28
CA HIS A 93 -9.20 16.76 -2.81
C HIS A 93 -8.96 16.75 -4.32
N CYS A 94 -8.22 15.74 -4.81
CA CYS A 94 -7.78 15.59 -6.20
C CYS A 94 -8.12 14.20 -6.77
N PRO A 95 -9.42 13.90 -7.02
CA PRO A 95 -9.83 12.60 -7.57
C PRO A 95 -9.29 12.34 -9.00
N ASP A 96 -9.10 13.41 -9.79
CA ASP A 96 -8.58 13.34 -11.15
C ASP A 96 -7.14 12.82 -11.20
N VAL A 97 -6.30 13.23 -10.24
CA VAL A 97 -4.90 12.77 -10.14
C VAL A 97 -4.84 11.27 -9.84
N ILE A 98 -5.70 10.79 -8.93
CA ILE A 98 -5.74 9.38 -8.51
C ILE A 98 -6.27 8.47 -9.63
N ASP A 99 -7.17 8.96 -10.47
CA ASP A 99 -7.71 8.20 -11.60
C ASP A 99 -6.71 8.02 -12.75
N GLU A 100 -5.71 8.90 -12.87
CA GLU A 100 -4.73 8.89 -13.96
C GLU A 100 -3.43 8.14 -13.65
N ILE A 101 -3.14 7.89 -12.36
CA ILE A 101 -1.86 7.36 -11.86
C ILE A 101 -2.02 5.95 -11.26
N ASP A 102 -1.17 5.02 -11.67
CA ASP A 102 -1.09 3.70 -11.06
C ASP A 102 -0.28 3.75 -9.75
N ILE A 103 -0.88 3.33 -8.63
CA ILE A 103 -0.17 3.25 -7.34
C ILE A 103 0.19 1.81 -7.03
N GLY A 104 1.48 1.55 -6.81
CA GLY A 104 2.04 0.23 -6.53
C GLY A 104 2.83 0.20 -5.22
N VAL A 105 2.94 -1.00 -4.64
CA VAL A 105 3.76 -1.26 -3.45
C VAL A 105 4.77 -2.35 -3.77
N ASP A 106 6.02 -2.13 -3.39
CA ASP A 106 7.09 -3.11 -3.45
C ASP A 106 7.83 -3.19 -2.09
N GLU A 107 8.59 -4.25 -1.84
CA GLU A 107 9.31 -4.44 -0.58
C GLU A 107 10.54 -3.54 -0.51
N VAL A 108 11.42 -3.61 -1.50
CA VAL A 108 12.68 -2.87 -1.60
C VAL A 108 12.99 -2.57 -3.06
N PRO A 109 13.67 -1.46 -3.37
CA PRO A 109 14.16 -1.20 -4.72
C PRO A 109 15.15 -2.30 -5.15
N ASP A 110 15.23 -2.55 -6.45
CA ASP A 110 16.19 -3.50 -6.99
C ASP A 110 17.64 -2.96 -6.87
N ALA A 111 18.63 -3.85 -6.84
CA ALA A 111 20.02 -3.45 -6.65
C ALA A 111 20.56 -2.55 -7.77
N ARG A 112 19.97 -2.60 -8.98
CA ARG A 112 20.42 -1.79 -10.12
C ARG A 112 19.96 -0.35 -9.97
N THR A 113 18.70 -0.14 -9.59
CA THR A 113 18.14 1.16 -9.21
C THR A 113 18.93 1.75 -8.04
N LEU A 114 19.20 0.94 -7.01
CA LEU A 114 20.01 1.38 -5.87
C LEU A 114 21.41 1.85 -6.29
N TRP A 115 22.13 1.17 -7.19
CA TRP A 115 23.46 1.63 -7.60
C TRP A 115 23.47 2.90 -8.45
N ASN A 116 22.38 3.18 -9.16
CA ASN A 116 22.26 4.41 -9.94
C ASN A 116 21.87 5.60 -9.04
N ASP A 117 20.96 5.38 -8.09
CA ASP A 117 20.34 6.47 -7.31
C ASP A 117 21.06 6.74 -5.97
N ILE A 118 21.58 5.69 -5.28
CA ILE A 118 22.32 5.84 -4.01
C ILE A 118 23.64 6.60 -4.26
N GLY A 119 24.20 6.53 -5.46
CA GLY A 119 25.44 7.22 -5.83
C GLY A 119 25.37 8.75 -5.68
N GLU A 120 24.16 9.33 -5.71
CA GLU A 120 23.94 10.78 -5.61
C GLU A 120 23.46 11.20 -4.21
N TYR A 121 22.76 10.34 -3.45
CA TYR A 121 22.07 10.72 -2.21
C TYR A 121 22.44 9.90 -0.94
N ASP A 122 23.30 8.87 -1.05
CA ASP A 122 23.68 7.94 0.06
C ASP A 122 22.50 7.36 0.86
N ALA A 123 21.30 7.42 0.30
CA ALA A 123 20.05 7.07 0.98
C ALA A 123 19.20 6.15 0.11
N VAL A 124 18.57 5.15 0.76
CA VAL A 124 17.63 4.25 0.09
C VAL A 124 16.33 5.00 -0.21
N PRO A 125 15.86 5.03 -1.47
CA PRO A 125 14.63 5.73 -1.84
C PRO A 125 13.40 5.12 -1.14
N LEU A 126 12.44 5.99 -0.79
CA LEU A 126 11.17 5.62 -0.15
C LEU A 126 10.09 5.27 -1.15
N ALA A 127 10.09 5.96 -2.29
CA ALA A 127 9.22 5.70 -3.40
C ALA A 127 9.94 6.04 -4.72
N ALA A 128 9.32 5.69 -5.83
CA ALA A 128 9.74 6.05 -7.17
C ALA A 128 8.52 6.47 -7.99
N ALA A 129 8.58 7.67 -8.56
CA ALA A 129 7.64 8.13 -9.57
C ALA A 129 8.19 7.78 -10.97
N VAL A 130 7.35 7.15 -11.78
CA VAL A 130 7.67 6.71 -13.14
C VAL A 130 6.72 7.41 -14.09
N GLU A 131 7.27 8.21 -15.00
CA GLU A 131 6.49 8.90 -16.03
C GLU A 131 5.81 7.91 -16.99
N ALA A 132 4.75 8.37 -17.64
CA ALA A 132 4.04 7.59 -18.65
C ALA A 132 4.97 7.23 -19.82
N VAL A 133 5.01 5.95 -20.19
CA VAL A 133 5.77 5.47 -21.35
C VAL A 133 4.84 4.78 -22.34
N GLY A 134 4.63 5.42 -23.49
CA GLY A 134 3.78 4.90 -24.56
C GLY A 134 2.31 4.86 -24.15
N GLU A 135 1.73 3.66 -24.06
CA GLU A 135 0.33 3.43 -23.64
C GLU A 135 0.17 3.17 -22.14
N GLN A 136 1.26 3.26 -21.36
CA GLN A 136 1.23 3.00 -19.93
C GLN A 136 0.93 4.28 -19.15
N HIS A 137 0.09 4.16 -18.12
CA HIS A 137 -0.16 5.23 -17.18
C HIS A 137 1.12 5.57 -16.40
N PRO A 138 1.27 6.83 -15.95
CA PRO A 138 2.28 7.18 -14.97
C PRO A 138 2.06 6.35 -13.69
N ARG A 139 3.14 6.02 -12.98
CA ARG A 139 3.11 5.08 -11.85
C ARG A 139 3.91 5.60 -10.66
N VAL A 140 3.35 5.49 -9.46
CA VAL A 140 4.07 5.68 -8.19
C VAL A 140 4.27 4.32 -7.53
N VAL A 141 5.51 3.99 -7.17
CA VAL A 141 5.87 2.76 -6.44
C VAL A 141 6.38 3.12 -5.07
N ILE A 142 5.72 2.65 -4.01
CA ILE A 142 6.12 2.88 -2.62
C ILE A 142 6.87 1.65 -2.08
N TYR A 143 8.04 1.87 -1.48
CA TYR A 143 8.88 0.82 -0.92
C TYR A 143 8.62 0.62 0.58
N ARG A 144 8.04 -0.53 0.90
CA ARG A 144 7.61 -0.84 2.27
C ARG A 144 8.77 -0.96 3.26
N ARG A 145 9.83 -1.70 2.96
CA ARG A 145 10.91 -1.96 3.93
C ARG A 145 11.70 -0.69 4.30
N PRO A 146 12.02 0.21 3.36
CA PRO A 146 12.62 1.49 3.71
C PRO A 146 11.75 2.36 4.62
N LEU A 147 10.42 2.36 4.43
CA LEU A 147 9.46 3.10 5.27
C LEU A 147 9.31 2.47 6.66
N GLU A 148 9.07 1.16 6.73
CA GLU A 148 8.96 0.41 8.00
C GLU A 148 10.23 0.53 8.86
N ARG A 149 11.39 0.75 8.25
CA ARG A 149 12.66 0.93 8.96
C ARG A 149 12.89 2.33 9.49
N ARG A 150 12.24 3.35 8.91
CA ARG A 150 12.42 4.76 9.29
C ARG A 150 11.37 5.22 10.29
N ALA A 151 10.13 4.73 10.17
CA ALA A 151 9.08 5.02 11.14
C ALA A 151 9.45 4.50 12.54
N ALA A 152 9.27 5.32 13.58
CA ALA A 152 9.54 4.88 14.95
C ALA A 152 8.40 4.00 15.49
N ASP A 153 7.16 4.29 15.07
CA ASP A 153 6.00 3.50 15.39
C ASP A 153 4.99 3.37 14.23
N ARG A 154 3.74 3.03 14.57
CA ARG A 154 2.69 2.76 13.58
C ARG A 154 2.02 4.03 13.07
N GLU A 155 1.97 5.06 13.89
CA GLU A 155 1.38 6.36 13.56
C GLU A 155 2.36 7.08 12.63
N ASP A 156 3.65 7.13 13.00
CA ASP A 156 4.73 7.62 12.14
C ASP A 156 4.75 6.92 10.78
N LEU A 157 4.48 5.61 10.73
CA LEU A 157 4.45 4.88 9.45
C LEU A 157 3.27 5.32 8.57
N HIS A 158 2.14 5.62 9.19
CA HIS A 158 0.94 6.06 8.46
C HIS A 158 1.18 7.45 7.86
N GLU A 159 1.67 8.39 8.67
CA GLU A 159 2.06 9.73 8.26
C GLU A 159 3.15 9.71 7.18
N LEU A 160 4.25 8.98 7.41
CA LEU A 160 5.35 8.91 6.44
C LEU A 160 4.93 8.30 5.10
N VAL A 161 3.97 7.37 5.09
CA VAL A 161 3.40 6.82 3.85
C VAL A 161 2.59 7.89 3.13
N HIS A 162 1.80 8.68 3.85
CA HIS A 162 1.00 9.76 3.30
C HIS A 162 1.89 10.85 2.69
N GLU A 163 2.82 11.40 3.46
CA GLU A 163 3.82 12.38 3.01
C GLU A 163 4.54 11.90 1.75
N THR A 164 5.10 10.69 1.80
CA THR A 164 5.83 10.11 0.66
C THR A 164 4.94 10.00 -0.58
N LEU A 165 3.66 9.62 -0.43
CA LEU A 165 2.74 9.53 -1.55
C LEU A 165 2.48 10.92 -2.15
N VAL A 166 2.13 11.90 -1.32
CA VAL A 166 1.87 13.28 -1.75
C VAL A 166 3.08 13.86 -2.47
N ASP A 167 4.28 13.72 -1.91
CA ASP A 167 5.53 14.14 -2.54
C ASP A 167 5.72 13.55 -3.94
N GLN A 168 5.45 12.26 -4.11
CA GLN A 168 5.57 11.63 -5.42
C GLN A 168 4.50 12.11 -6.40
N LEU A 169 3.28 12.38 -5.93
CA LEU A 169 2.20 12.92 -6.77
C LEU A 169 2.50 14.36 -7.20
N VAL A 170 3.03 15.19 -6.30
CA VAL A 170 3.53 16.54 -6.62
C VAL A 170 4.62 16.46 -7.68
N ALA A 171 5.62 15.59 -7.48
CA ALA A 171 6.72 15.42 -8.42
C ALA A 171 6.24 14.96 -9.80
N LEU A 172 5.22 14.09 -9.86
CA LEU A 172 4.73 13.49 -11.11
C LEU A 172 3.73 14.38 -11.86
N THR A 173 2.89 15.14 -11.13
CA THR A 173 1.86 16.00 -11.73
C THR A 173 2.31 17.44 -11.94
N GLY A 174 3.33 17.90 -11.21
CA GLY A 174 3.77 19.29 -11.21
C GLY A 174 2.82 20.27 -10.51
N ARG A 175 1.81 19.77 -9.79
CA ARG A 175 0.90 20.57 -8.95
C ARG A 175 1.56 20.92 -7.62
N SER A 176 1.04 21.93 -6.92
CA SER A 176 1.53 22.28 -5.57
C SER A 176 1.02 21.31 -4.51
N VAL A 177 1.74 21.19 -3.39
CA VAL A 177 1.29 20.42 -2.21
C VAL A 177 -0.10 20.87 -1.77
N ASP A 178 -0.32 22.18 -1.60
CA ASP A 178 -1.62 22.76 -1.21
C ASP A 178 -2.80 22.38 -2.14
N GLU A 179 -2.52 21.99 -3.38
CA GLU A 179 -3.55 21.55 -4.32
C GLU A 179 -3.89 20.06 -4.12
N ILE A 180 -2.87 19.24 -3.89
CA ILE A 180 -3.01 17.79 -3.72
C ILE A 180 -3.52 17.43 -2.32
N ASP A 181 -2.96 18.09 -1.31
CA ASP A 181 -3.22 17.87 0.11
C ASP A 181 -3.15 19.22 0.86
N PRO A 182 -4.28 19.90 1.04
CA PRO A 182 -4.31 21.19 1.73
C PRO A 182 -4.05 21.07 3.23
N ASP A 183 -4.21 19.88 3.82
CA ASP A 183 -4.08 19.67 5.26
C ASP A 183 -2.60 19.44 5.67
N GLN A 184 -1.72 19.06 4.72
CA GLN A 184 -0.28 18.94 4.98
C GLN A 184 0.50 20.26 5.06
N GLY A 185 -0.05 21.37 4.54
CA GLY A 185 0.65 22.65 4.46
C GLY A 185 0.69 23.47 5.75
N GLU A 186 0.10 22.98 6.84
CA GLU A 186 -0.13 23.76 8.07
C GLU A 186 0.93 23.58 9.19
N ASP A 187 2.00 22.80 8.99
CA ASP A 187 3.05 22.53 10.00
C ASP A 187 4.36 23.37 9.86
#